data_AF-A0A1Y2M402-F1
#
_entry.id   AF-A0A1Y2M402-F1
#
_cell.length_a   1.000
_cell.length_b   1.000
_cell.length_c   1.000
_cell.angle_alpha   90.00
_cell.angle_beta   90.00
_cell.angle_gamma   90.00
#
_symmetry.space_group_name_H-M   'P 1'
#
loop_
_entity.id
_entity.type
_entity.pdbx_description
1 polymer ?
#
loop_
_entity_poly.entity_id
_entity_poly.type
_entity_poly.pdbx_seq_one_letter_code
_entity_poly.pdbx_strand_id
1 'polypeptide(L)'
;MLFKDVQLRDLGGCYPVDSEWATSGTMVGAPIWSSPEILMELPWNTVTDIWSFGTMLISLIYGGHFYLFKPKGLNRDDEEYILEVFQKQFRYFGPYPAKVAEIAPPETVQTILLVMENNPKEKLTPFWRTTEEEVSKRDNVFISKMMKLDWRDRPTAKELLEDEWWNDDVA
;
A
#
# COMPACT_ATOMS: atom_id res chain seq x y z
N MET A 1 16.46 -22.18 1.92
CA MET A 1 17.40 -21.26 2.62
C MET A 1 16.57 -20.46 3.60
N LEU A 2 16.59 -20.81 4.90
CA LEU A 2 15.84 -20.07 5.92
C LEU A 2 16.74 -18.92 6.41
N PHE A 3 16.34 -17.68 6.15
CA PHE A 3 16.98 -16.50 6.72
C PHE A 3 16.67 -16.47 8.23
N LYS A 4 17.61 -16.90 9.08
CA LYS A 4 17.47 -16.82 10.54
C LYS A 4 17.82 -15.45 11.12
N ASP A 5 18.43 -14.57 10.31
CA ASP A 5 18.98 -13.28 10.74
C ASP A 5 18.48 -12.11 9.88
N VAL A 6 17.16 -12.04 9.61
CA VAL A 6 16.59 -10.83 8.98
C VAL A 6 16.50 -9.73 10.03
N GLN A 7 17.16 -8.60 9.78
CA GLN A 7 17.16 -7.44 10.66
C GLN A 7 16.63 -6.22 9.91
N LEU A 8 15.62 -5.55 10.47
CA LEU A 8 15.23 -4.22 10.02
C LEU A 8 16.35 -3.23 10.38
N ARG A 9 16.65 -2.34 9.44
CA ARG A 9 17.66 -1.29 9.58
C ARG A 9 17.09 0.03 9.07
N ASP A 10 17.84 1.09 9.30
CA ASP A 10 17.48 2.47 8.92
C ASP A 10 16.22 2.98 9.65
N LEU A 11 16.39 3.23 10.95
CA LEU A 11 15.34 3.76 11.82
C LEU A 11 15.30 5.30 11.83
N GLY A 12 15.95 5.96 10.86
CA GLY A 12 16.03 7.42 10.79
C GLY A 12 14.70 8.10 10.51
N GLY A 13 13.73 7.36 9.97
CA GLY A 13 12.36 7.81 9.70
C GLY A 13 11.29 7.19 10.60
N CYS A 14 11.66 6.64 11.76
CA CYS A 14 10.70 6.09 12.71
C CYS A 14 10.10 7.18 13.60
N TYR A 15 8.77 7.16 13.74
CA TYR A 15 8.04 8.12 14.57
C TYR A 15 7.13 7.38 15.56
N PRO A 16 7.01 7.87 16.81
CA PRO A 16 5.94 7.46 17.71
C PRO A 16 4.56 7.73 17.10
N VAL A 17 3.60 6.84 17.37
CA VAL A 17 2.24 6.90 16.81
C VAL A 17 1.47 8.14 17.28
N ASP A 18 1.83 8.66 18.45
CA ASP A 18 1.28 9.86 19.09
C ASP A 18 2.06 11.14 18.76
N SER A 19 3.04 11.07 17.86
CA SER A 19 3.84 12.22 17.49
C SER A 19 3.09 13.22 16.60
N GLU A 20 3.52 14.47 16.61
CA GLU A 20 2.95 15.52 15.75
C GLU A 20 3.06 15.14 14.26
N TRP A 21 4.15 14.50 13.82
CA TRP A 21 4.32 14.03 12.45
C TRP A 21 3.23 13.02 12.04
N ALA A 22 2.94 12.04 12.90
CA ALA A 22 1.94 11.01 12.65
C ALA A 22 0.51 11.58 12.66
N THR A 23 0.21 12.40 13.66
CA THR A 23 -1.12 12.97 13.88
C THR A 23 -1.48 14.10 12.91
N SER A 24 -0.49 14.82 12.37
CA SER A 24 -0.68 15.85 11.33
C SER A 24 -0.76 15.29 9.91
N GLY A 25 -0.47 14.00 9.71
CA GLY A 25 -0.43 13.40 8.38
C GLY A 25 0.80 13.81 7.57
N THR A 26 1.93 14.08 8.23
CA THR A 26 3.17 14.44 7.51
C THR A 26 3.56 13.32 6.54
N MET A 27 3.82 13.67 5.28
CA MET A 27 4.28 12.72 4.29
C MET A 27 5.70 12.23 4.63
N VAL A 28 5.87 10.91 4.74
CA VAL A 28 7.15 10.26 5.07
C VAL A 28 7.45 9.09 4.15
N GLY A 29 8.73 8.74 4.08
CA GLY A 29 9.21 7.63 3.26
C GLY A 29 9.29 7.96 1.77
N ALA A 30 9.47 6.94 0.94
CA ALA A 30 9.51 7.09 -0.51
C ALA A 30 8.14 6.74 -1.11
N PRO A 31 7.51 7.62 -1.93
CA PRO A 31 6.10 7.51 -2.31
C PRO A 31 5.67 6.15 -2.88
N ILE A 32 6.54 5.45 -3.61
CA ILE A 32 6.25 4.14 -4.19
C ILE A 32 6.00 3.02 -3.16
N TRP A 33 6.39 3.24 -1.90
CA TRP A 33 6.19 2.34 -0.76
C TRP A 33 5.16 2.88 0.25
N SER A 34 4.81 4.16 0.14
CA SER A 34 3.94 4.85 1.08
C SER A 34 2.48 4.42 0.91
N SER A 35 1.76 4.37 2.02
CA SER A 35 0.34 4.05 2.06
C SER A 35 -0.53 5.17 1.47
N PRO A 36 -1.78 4.87 1.05
CA PRO A 36 -2.73 5.88 0.58
C PRO A 36 -2.90 7.03 1.56
N GLU A 37 -3.02 6.76 2.86
CA GLU A 37 -3.20 7.79 3.89
C GLU A 37 -1.98 8.70 4.02
N ILE A 38 -0.75 8.19 3.84
CA ILE A 38 0.45 9.04 3.78
C ILE A 38 0.43 9.94 2.54
N LEU A 39 0.06 9.39 1.37
CA LEU A 39 0.01 10.18 0.12
C LEU A 39 -1.12 11.22 0.11
N MET A 40 -2.15 11.00 0.92
CA MET A 40 -3.27 11.93 1.11
C MET A 40 -3.07 12.88 2.30
N GLU A 41 -1.89 12.83 2.94
CA GLU A 41 -1.56 13.63 4.12
C GLU A 41 -2.58 13.48 5.27
N LEU A 42 -3.12 12.28 5.43
CA LEU A 42 -4.02 11.92 6.53
C LEU A 42 -3.24 11.39 7.73
N PRO A 43 -3.79 11.49 8.96
CA PRO A 43 -3.18 10.88 10.13
C PRO A 43 -2.95 9.39 9.91
N TRP A 44 -1.75 8.92 10.26
CA TRP A 44 -1.31 7.55 10.03
C TRP A 44 -0.81 6.88 11.31
N ASN A 45 -0.79 5.55 11.32
CA ASN A 45 -0.32 4.74 12.43
C ASN A 45 0.47 3.53 11.90
N THR A 46 0.76 2.56 12.76
CA THR A 46 1.55 1.35 12.44
C THR A 46 1.01 0.52 11.26
N VAL A 47 -0.28 0.63 10.88
CA VAL A 47 -0.80 -0.10 9.70
C VAL A 47 -0.34 0.51 8.36
N THR A 48 0.32 1.66 8.38
CA THR A 48 1.05 2.17 7.22
C THR A 48 2.21 1.24 6.85
N ASP A 49 2.91 0.70 7.84
CA ASP A 49 4.03 -0.22 7.64
C ASP A 49 3.56 -1.55 7.03
N ILE A 50 2.31 -1.94 7.30
CA ILE A 50 1.67 -3.13 6.71
C ILE A 50 1.48 -2.96 5.20
N TRP A 51 1.11 -1.75 4.75
CA TRP A 51 1.07 -1.44 3.33
C TRP A 51 2.47 -1.48 2.70
N SER A 52 3.45 -0.85 3.34
CA SER A 52 4.84 -0.88 2.87
C SER A 52 5.39 -2.31 2.82
N PHE A 53 5.04 -3.17 3.77
CA PHE A 53 5.38 -4.59 3.74
C PHE A 53 4.70 -5.33 2.58
N GLY A 54 3.41 -5.07 2.33
CA GLY A 54 2.69 -5.64 1.18
C GLY A 54 3.31 -5.24 -0.17
N THR A 55 3.68 -3.97 -0.34
CA THR A 55 4.39 -3.50 -1.55
C THR A 55 5.76 -4.14 -1.71
N MET A 56 6.50 -4.32 -0.61
CA MET A 56 7.78 -5.04 -0.61
C MET A 56 7.60 -6.51 -1.00
N LEU A 57 6.61 -7.22 -0.48
CA LEU A 57 6.33 -8.61 -0.84
C LEU A 57 6.05 -8.78 -2.34
N ILE A 58 5.24 -7.88 -2.91
CA ILE A 58 4.99 -7.86 -4.36
C ILE A 58 6.30 -7.68 -5.13
N SER A 59 7.16 -6.76 -4.69
CA SER A 59 8.47 -6.52 -5.32
C SER A 59 9.38 -7.76 -5.25
N LEU A 60 9.36 -8.48 -4.14
CA LEU A 60 10.14 -9.70 -3.95
C LEU A 60 9.64 -10.87 -4.80
N ILE A 61 8.32 -11.04 -4.93
CA ILE A 61 7.71 -12.10 -5.75
C ILE A 61 8.04 -11.89 -7.23
N TYR A 62 7.85 -10.68 -7.74
CA TYR A 62 8.17 -10.38 -9.14
C TYR A 62 9.70 -10.30 -9.40
N GLY A 63 10.48 -9.93 -8.39
CA GLY A 63 11.93 -9.76 -8.51
C GLY A 63 12.33 -8.64 -9.47
N GLY A 64 13.59 -8.66 -9.92
CA GLY A 64 14.05 -7.84 -11.07
C GLY A 64 13.87 -6.32 -10.93
N HIS A 65 13.91 -5.76 -9.71
CA HIS A 65 13.62 -4.35 -9.45
C HIS A 65 12.20 -3.92 -9.86
N PHE A 66 11.23 -4.83 -9.76
CA PHE A 66 9.84 -4.54 -9.99
C PHE A 66 9.26 -3.70 -8.85
N TYR A 67 8.73 -2.52 -9.18
CA TYR A 67 8.08 -1.61 -8.25
C TYR A 67 6.68 -1.30 -8.77
N LEU A 68 5.64 -1.90 -8.17
CA LEU A 68 4.27 -1.87 -8.67
C LEU A 68 3.77 -0.43 -8.92
N PHE A 69 4.09 0.49 -8.01
CA PHE A 69 3.62 1.87 -8.05
C PHE A 69 4.58 2.85 -8.68
N LYS A 70 5.76 2.43 -9.16
CA LYS A 70 6.71 3.36 -9.78
C LYS A 70 6.12 3.95 -11.08
N PRO A 71 6.00 5.28 -11.20
CA PRO A 71 5.63 5.93 -12.44
C PRO A 71 6.64 5.66 -13.56
N LYS A 72 6.17 5.58 -14.80
CA LYS A 72 7.05 5.43 -15.98
C LYS A 72 7.29 6.80 -16.59
N GLY A 73 8.55 7.17 -16.76
CA GLY A 73 8.94 8.43 -17.41
C GLY A 73 8.89 9.66 -16.52
N LEU A 74 8.60 9.51 -15.22
CA LEU A 74 8.68 10.60 -14.23
C LEU A 74 9.85 10.39 -13.27
N ASN A 75 10.48 11.50 -12.89
CA ASN A 75 11.43 11.64 -11.81
C ASN A 75 10.70 11.92 -10.50
N ARG A 76 11.39 11.66 -9.38
CA ARG A 76 10.81 11.84 -8.03
C ARG A 76 10.46 13.30 -7.70
N ASP A 77 11.12 14.24 -8.37
CA ASP A 77 10.94 15.67 -8.14
C ASP A 77 9.85 16.28 -9.05
N ASP A 78 9.26 15.48 -9.94
CA ASP A 78 8.16 15.93 -10.80
C ASP A 78 6.88 16.08 -9.96
N GLU A 79 6.15 17.18 -10.15
CA GLU A 79 4.94 17.51 -9.38
C GLU A 79 3.87 16.41 -9.49
N GLU A 80 3.79 15.76 -10.65
CA GLU A 80 2.81 14.70 -10.93
C GLU A 80 3.22 13.33 -10.36
N TYR A 81 4.44 13.18 -9.83
CA TYR A 81 4.95 11.87 -9.40
C TYR A 81 4.05 11.22 -8.34
N ILE A 82 3.66 11.99 -7.33
CA ILE A 82 2.80 11.52 -6.24
C ILE A 82 1.41 11.15 -6.77
N LEU A 83 0.86 11.98 -7.65
CA LEU A 83 -0.45 11.73 -8.25
C LEU A 83 -0.44 10.44 -9.08
N GLU A 84 0.61 10.17 -9.86
CA GLU A 84 0.74 8.94 -10.64
C GLU A 84 0.90 7.69 -9.75
N VAL A 85 1.64 7.81 -8.64
CA VAL A 85 1.71 6.75 -7.63
C VAL A 85 0.31 6.48 -7.08
N PHE A 86 -0.41 7.52 -6.66
CA PHE A 86 -1.76 7.41 -6.10
C PHE A 86 -2.77 6.80 -7.09
N GLN A 87 -2.72 7.21 -8.36
CA GLN A 87 -3.54 6.61 -9.43
C GLN A 87 -3.21 5.14 -9.65
N LYS A 88 -1.93 4.74 -9.56
CA LYS A 88 -1.54 3.32 -9.63
C LYS A 88 -2.06 2.53 -8.44
N GLN A 89 -2.01 3.07 -7.22
CA GLN A 89 -2.62 2.42 -6.05
C GLN A 89 -4.10 2.15 -6.29
N PHE A 90 -4.83 3.16 -6.79
CA PHE A 90 -6.23 3.02 -7.16
C PHE A 90 -6.46 1.98 -8.26
N ARG A 91 -5.62 1.99 -9.31
CA ARG A 91 -5.76 1.05 -10.45
C ARG A 91 -5.68 -0.42 -10.03
N TYR A 92 -4.81 -0.74 -9.07
CA TYR A 92 -4.59 -2.11 -8.60
C TYR A 92 -5.48 -2.53 -7.43
N PHE A 93 -5.81 -1.61 -6.52
CA PHE A 93 -6.48 -1.93 -5.25
C PHE A 93 -7.79 -1.18 -5.02
N GLY A 94 -8.20 -0.36 -5.99
CA GLY A 94 -9.49 0.32 -5.99
C GLY A 94 -10.70 -0.59 -6.17
N PRO A 95 -11.91 -0.05 -5.94
CA PRO A 95 -12.19 1.35 -5.61
C PRO A 95 -11.95 1.71 -4.13
N TYR A 96 -11.84 3.01 -3.83
CA TYR A 96 -11.88 3.49 -2.43
C TYR A 96 -13.26 3.22 -1.82
N PRO A 97 -13.33 2.71 -0.58
CA PRO A 97 -14.60 2.53 0.10
C PRO A 97 -15.16 3.88 0.56
N ALA A 98 -16.50 4.04 0.50
CA ALA A 98 -17.16 5.32 0.81
C ALA A 98 -16.86 5.85 2.22
N LYS A 99 -16.64 4.96 3.19
CA LYS A 99 -16.30 5.31 4.57
C LYS A 99 -14.99 6.09 4.73
N VAL A 100 -14.12 6.16 3.72
CA VAL A 100 -12.92 7.02 3.76
C VAL A 100 -13.31 8.48 3.96
N ALA A 101 -14.50 8.90 3.50
CA ALA A 101 -15.03 10.25 3.75
C ALA A 101 -15.29 10.57 5.24
N GLU A 102 -15.28 9.59 6.13
CA GLU A 102 -15.40 9.81 7.58
C GLU A 102 -14.11 10.32 8.21
N ILE A 103 -12.96 10.08 7.57
CA ILE A 103 -11.63 10.38 8.11
C ILE A 103 -10.82 11.34 7.23
N ALA A 104 -11.24 11.54 5.97
CA ALA A 104 -10.58 12.41 5.03
C ALA A 104 -11.30 13.76 4.94
N PRO A 105 -10.58 14.89 4.83
CA PRO A 105 -11.19 16.18 4.65
C PRO A 105 -11.84 16.30 3.25
N PRO A 106 -12.79 17.22 3.05
CA PRO A 106 -13.58 17.30 1.82
C PRO A 106 -12.76 17.40 0.53
N GLU A 107 -11.64 18.12 0.55
CA GLU A 107 -10.71 18.28 -0.57
C GLU A 107 -10.04 16.96 -0.99
N THR A 108 -9.65 16.14 -0.01
CA THR A 108 -9.09 14.81 -0.25
C THR A 108 -10.17 13.87 -0.81
N VAL A 109 -11.39 13.94 -0.28
CA VAL A 109 -12.53 13.19 -0.82
C VAL A 109 -12.81 13.58 -2.27
N GLN A 110 -12.78 14.87 -2.59
CA GLN A 110 -12.95 15.35 -3.97
C GLN A 110 -11.86 14.81 -4.90
N THR A 111 -10.61 14.76 -4.42
CA THR A 111 -9.47 14.19 -5.17
C THR A 111 -9.67 12.70 -5.42
N ILE A 112 -10.11 11.93 -4.41
CA ILE A 112 -10.45 10.51 -4.56
C ILE A 112 -11.54 10.32 -5.62
N LEU A 113 -12.62 11.11 -5.55
CA LEU A 113 -13.73 11.02 -6.51
C LEU A 113 -13.27 11.33 -7.93
N LEU A 114 -12.45 12.37 -8.11
CA LEU A 114 -11.87 12.72 -9.41
C LEU A 114 -11.00 11.58 -9.97
N VAL A 115 -10.18 10.94 -9.13
CA VAL A 115 -9.37 9.79 -9.55
C VAL A 115 -10.25 8.60 -9.95
N MET A 116 -11.33 8.34 -9.20
CA MET A 116 -12.31 7.29 -9.50
C MET A 116 -13.05 7.53 -10.83
N GLU A 117 -13.46 8.76 -11.10
CA GLU A 117 -14.14 9.15 -12.33
C GLU A 117 -13.22 9.02 -13.56
N ASN A 118 -11.96 9.43 -13.43
CA ASN A 118 -10.98 9.34 -14.51
C ASN A 118 -10.50 7.90 -14.80
N ASN A 119 -10.67 6.99 -13.84
CA ASN A 119 -10.27 5.59 -13.91
C ASN A 119 -11.49 4.66 -13.72
N PRO A 120 -12.41 4.60 -14.70
CA PRO A 120 -13.60 3.76 -14.60
C PRO A 120 -13.22 2.28 -14.48
N LYS A 121 -14.15 1.45 -13.98
CA LYS A 121 -13.91 0.05 -13.58
C LYS A 121 -13.28 -0.80 -14.70
N GLU A 122 -13.58 -0.48 -15.95
CA GLU A 122 -13.08 -1.18 -17.14
C GLU A 122 -11.59 -0.95 -17.38
N LYS A 123 -11.02 0.15 -16.86
CA LYS A 123 -9.58 0.48 -16.94
C LYS A 123 -8.77 -0.03 -15.74
N LEU A 124 -9.44 -0.53 -14.69
CA LEU A 124 -8.76 -1.10 -13.54
C LEU A 124 -8.05 -2.39 -13.93
N THR A 125 -6.93 -2.65 -13.25
CA THR A 125 -6.22 -3.92 -13.33
C THR A 125 -6.07 -4.47 -11.92
N PRO A 126 -7.18 -4.97 -11.30
CA PRO A 126 -7.16 -5.33 -9.90
C PRO A 126 -6.13 -6.43 -9.61
N PHE A 127 -5.31 -6.23 -8.58
CA PHE A 127 -4.24 -7.18 -8.22
C PHE A 127 -4.77 -8.59 -7.89
N TRP A 128 -5.98 -8.70 -7.36
CA TRP A 128 -6.59 -10.01 -7.08
C TRP A 128 -6.85 -10.85 -8.35
N ARG A 129 -6.79 -10.25 -9.54
CA ARG A 129 -6.92 -10.92 -10.84
C ARG A 129 -5.59 -11.36 -11.44
N THR A 130 -4.46 -11.08 -10.80
CA THR A 130 -3.14 -11.56 -11.24
C THR A 130 -3.16 -13.08 -11.37
N THR A 131 -2.49 -13.61 -12.40
CA THR A 131 -2.50 -15.05 -12.70
C THR A 131 -1.68 -15.83 -11.67
N GLU A 132 -2.00 -17.11 -11.49
CA GLU A 132 -1.23 -17.98 -10.58
C GLU A 132 0.21 -18.25 -11.07
N GLU A 133 0.49 -18.00 -12.36
CA GLU A 133 1.85 -18.04 -12.91
C GLU A 133 2.71 -16.86 -12.42
N GLU A 134 2.10 -15.70 -12.16
CA GLU A 134 2.80 -14.51 -11.67
C GLU A 134 2.84 -14.44 -10.14
N VAL A 135 1.70 -14.73 -9.49
CA VAL A 135 1.55 -14.68 -8.03
C VAL A 135 0.68 -15.85 -7.61
N SER A 136 1.22 -16.74 -6.76
CA SER A 136 0.45 -17.89 -6.27
C SER A 136 -0.86 -17.44 -5.62
N LYS A 137 -1.90 -18.28 -5.67
CA LYS A 137 -3.19 -17.97 -5.04
C LYS A 137 -3.04 -17.64 -3.55
N ARG A 138 -2.17 -18.37 -2.85
CA ARG A 138 -1.83 -18.17 -1.43
C ARG A 138 -1.24 -16.78 -1.20
N ASP A 139 -0.25 -16.37 -1.98
CA ASP A 139 0.38 -15.05 -1.86
C ASP A 139 -0.61 -13.93 -2.22
N ASN A 140 -1.41 -14.14 -3.26
CA ASN A 140 -2.41 -13.15 -3.70
C ASN A 140 -3.44 -12.86 -2.60
N VAL A 141 -3.96 -13.91 -1.96
CA VAL A 141 -4.89 -13.78 -0.83
C VAL A 141 -4.24 -13.04 0.34
N PHE A 142 -3.00 -13.41 0.70
CA PHE A 142 -2.29 -12.76 1.81
C PHE A 142 -1.99 -11.28 1.52
N ILE A 143 -1.46 -10.95 0.34
CA ILE A 143 -1.22 -9.57 -0.10
C ILE A 143 -2.50 -8.74 -0.10
N SER A 144 -3.61 -9.33 -0.56
CA SER A 144 -4.91 -8.66 -0.60
C SER A 144 -5.47 -8.32 0.80
N LYS A 145 -4.97 -8.94 1.88
CA LYS A 145 -5.31 -8.57 3.27
C LYS A 145 -4.60 -7.27 3.68
N MET A 146 -3.36 -7.07 3.24
CA MET A 146 -2.53 -5.90 3.57
C MET A 146 -2.87 -4.68 2.70
N MET A 147 -3.14 -4.89 1.42
CA MET A 147 -3.32 -3.82 0.43
C MET A 147 -4.73 -3.23 0.43
N LYS A 148 -5.20 -2.75 1.60
CA LYS A 148 -6.48 -2.05 1.74
C LYS A 148 -6.30 -0.54 1.63
N LEU A 149 -7.16 0.09 0.84
CA LEU A 149 -7.15 1.54 0.64
C LEU A 149 -7.61 2.34 1.87
N ASP A 150 -8.54 1.81 2.65
CA ASP A 150 -8.84 2.32 3.99
C ASP A 150 -7.97 1.59 5.00
N TRP A 151 -7.14 2.34 5.72
CA TRP A 151 -6.19 1.78 6.68
C TRP A 151 -6.89 1.04 7.83
N ARG A 152 -8.14 1.39 8.15
CA ARG A 152 -8.93 0.74 9.23
C ARG A 152 -9.31 -0.70 8.89
N ASP A 153 -9.20 -1.10 7.63
CA ASP A 153 -9.45 -2.48 7.18
C ASP A 153 -8.18 -3.34 7.16
N ARG A 154 -7.02 -2.77 7.45
CA ARG A 154 -5.76 -3.52 7.45
C ARG A 154 -5.57 -4.26 8.77
N PRO A 155 -5.15 -5.53 8.73
CA PRO A 155 -4.73 -6.24 9.93
C PRO A 155 -3.44 -5.62 10.48
N THR A 156 -3.24 -5.80 11.77
CA THR A 156 -1.97 -5.52 12.45
C THR A 156 -0.91 -6.56 12.08
N ALA A 157 0.37 -6.24 12.33
CA ALA A 157 1.46 -7.20 12.15
C ALA A 157 1.24 -8.48 12.98
N LYS A 158 0.70 -8.34 14.20
CA LYS A 158 0.41 -9.48 15.07
C LYS A 158 -0.65 -10.41 14.47
N GLU A 159 -1.74 -9.86 13.97
CA GLU A 159 -2.81 -10.65 13.32
C GLU A 159 -2.30 -11.32 12.04
N LEU A 160 -1.45 -10.64 11.26
CA LEU A 160 -0.83 -11.24 10.07
C LEU A 160 0.12 -12.40 10.40
N LEU A 161 0.76 -12.39 11.56
CA LEU A 161 1.62 -13.51 12.00
C LEU A 161 0.82 -14.75 12.39
N GLU A 162 -0.48 -14.60 12.66
CA GLU A 162 -1.41 -15.70 12.94
C GLU A 162 -2.09 -16.24 11.66
N ASP A 163 -1.77 -15.66 10.49
CA ASP A 163 -2.37 -16.02 9.21
C ASP A 163 -1.95 -17.41 8.71
N GLU A 164 -2.87 -18.11 8.05
CA GLU A 164 -2.60 -19.42 7.43
C GLU A 164 -1.51 -19.36 6.36
N TRP A 165 -1.18 -18.17 5.84
CA TRP A 165 -0.05 -17.97 4.93
C TRP A 165 1.29 -18.41 5.52
N TRP A 166 1.43 -18.55 6.85
CA TRP A 166 2.66 -19.06 7.48
C TRP A 166 2.68 -20.59 7.65
N ASN A 167 1.58 -21.28 7.37
CA ASN A 167 1.49 -22.72 7.57
C ASN A 167 2.05 -23.46 6.35
N ASP A 168 3.11 -24.25 6.55
CA ASP A 168 3.77 -25.00 5.46
C ASP A 168 2.86 -26.09 4.84
N ASP A 169 1.77 -26.46 5.50
CA ASP A 169 0.85 -27.53 5.08
C ASP A 169 -0.19 -27.11 4.02
N VAL A 170 -0.21 -25.84 3.61
CA VAL A 170 -1.17 -25.26 2.64
C VAL A 170 -0.47 -24.86 1.32
N ALA A 171 0.61 -25.54 0.97
CA ALA A 171 1.37 -25.29 -0.27
C ALA A 171 0.80 -26.09 -1.46
#